data_AF-A0A969CBH7-F1
#
_entry.id   AF-A0A969CBH7-F1
#
_cell.length_a   1.000
_cell.length_b   1.000
_cell.length_c   1.000
_cell.angle_alpha   90.00
_cell.angle_beta   90.00
_cell.angle_gamma   90.00
#
_symmetry.space_group_name_H-M   'P 1'
#
loop_
_entity.id
_entity.type
_entity.pdbx_description
1 polymer ?
#
loop_
_entity_poly.entity_id
_entity_poly.type
_entity_poly.pdbx_seq_one_letter_code
_entity_poly.pdbx_strand_id
1 'polypeptide(L)'
;MTEQSICPCEGFTHPQVIFNPPGRSAIAYRIGDYTSFRRALLLPLKDNNNNAIETELTNWFPGAEGDLAVQMVEWWAYLADILTFYNDRIANESYLRTAVLPESVQRSIRLLGYRPRPGIGARGIVAALVNTTKSFTLPQGYQIQSKPKPGQQPQIFELDVDTPVQFPDAIAAEPLSAEQLLTGNSVLLKGSVNTVKLDDRLLLLEKGWNGTSDGYVLVTVENIQPEKEPSGKTNTRISFASTPDIDRLKTAKADRYQLLKSNQSAHLYLYKTSHAIDTDHLHLESIQRDIKVGDPLLLENPDRTPNHQLINVTQYTEFLWYANTPNANDPSQPPDANREPPVPILHSRPYFKPQFSSTLAAEWDGDRSRVLVRFNWQEVGQLIAKPEKTFDGTPPALKLAKFLELPAGNSPIPLLIEDTKSQGVSAKGALGTTSDLFNLSALPPSPFSLNSPLSVLFNLLSVSRGQTVPSEIFG
;
A
#
# COMPACT_ATOMS: atom_id res chain seq x y z
N MET A 1 64.49 65.43 25.25
CA MET A 1 64.54 63.95 25.37
C MET A 1 63.12 63.45 25.25
N THR A 2 62.84 62.68 24.20
CA THR A 2 61.52 62.10 23.92
C THR A 2 61.22 61.00 24.93
N GLU A 3 60.22 61.20 25.79
CA GLU A 3 59.61 60.10 26.55
C GLU A 3 58.79 59.25 25.57
N GLN A 4 59.48 58.38 24.82
CA GLN A 4 58.86 57.15 24.36
C GLN A 4 58.71 56.27 25.59
N SER A 5 57.49 56.18 26.12
CA SER A 5 57.16 55.14 27.10
C SER A 5 57.52 53.78 26.49
N ILE A 6 58.29 53.01 27.26
CA ILE A 6 58.76 51.65 26.95
C ILE A 6 57.59 50.64 26.99
N CYS A 7 56.42 51.04 27.49
CA CYS A 7 55.21 50.25 27.54
C CYS A 7 54.13 50.82 26.60
N PRO A 8 53.67 50.08 25.56
CA PRO A 8 52.60 50.52 24.66
C PRO A 8 51.24 50.76 25.37
N CYS A 9 51.13 50.42 26.66
CA CYS A 9 49.96 50.60 27.51
C CYS A 9 49.93 51.92 28.31
N GLU A 10 51.00 52.72 28.32
CA GLU A 10 51.07 53.95 29.15
C GLU A 10 50.76 55.24 28.38
N GLY A 11 50.69 55.19 27.05
CA GLY A 11 50.33 56.34 26.21
C GLY A 11 48.82 56.52 26.09
N PHE A 12 48.29 57.66 26.54
CA PHE A 12 46.92 58.06 26.20
C PHE A 12 46.89 58.56 24.75
N THR A 13 46.30 57.78 23.84
CA THR A 13 46.14 58.13 22.43
C THR A 13 44.68 58.45 22.13
N HIS A 14 44.43 59.69 21.70
CA HIS A 14 43.11 60.17 21.33
C HIS A 14 43.19 61.10 20.11
N PRO A 15 42.31 60.96 19.10
CA PRO A 15 41.30 59.91 18.95
C PRO A 15 41.92 58.52 18.80
N GLN A 16 41.18 57.47 19.19
CA GLN A 16 41.62 56.09 18.99
C GLN A 16 41.73 55.78 17.49
N VAL A 17 42.83 55.12 17.10
CA VAL A 17 43.02 54.68 15.72
C VAL A 17 42.13 53.48 15.45
N ILE A 18 41.18 53.63 14.53
CA ILE A 18 40.26 52.57 14.14
C ILE A 18 41.02 51.48 13.38
N PHE A 19 41.01 50.26 13.91
CA PHE A 19 41.59 49.09 13.24
C PHE A 19 40.66 47.88 13.38
N ASN A 20 40.27 47.30 12.24
CA ASN A 20 39.38 46.14 12.17
C ASN A 20 40.04 45.05 11.32
N PRO A 21 40.48 43.92 11.89
CA PRO A 21 41.00 42.82 11.10
C PRO A 21 39.89 42.22 10.21
N PRO A 22 40.24 41.63 9.05
CA PRO A 22 39.28 40.94 8.20
C PRO A 22 38.54 39.84 8.96
N GLY A 23 37.27 39.59 8.61
CA GLY A 23 36.53 38.46 9.19
C GLY A 23 35.91 38.69 10.58
N ARG A 24 35.84 39.93 11.09
CA ARG A 24 35.14 40.27 12.35
C ARG A 24 33.60 40.29 12.28
N SER A 25 32.91 39.66 13.22
CA SER A 25 31.43 39.67 13.29
C SER A 25 30.82 41.03 13.71
N ALA A 26 31.65 41.98 14.12
CA ALA A 26 31.28 43.37 14.38
C ALA A 26 32.47 44.29 14.04
N ILE A 27 32.17 45.48 13.55
CA ILE A 27 33.14 46.55 13.31
C ILE A 27 33.24 47.37 14.59
N ALA A 28 34.45 47.57 15.09
CA ALA A 28 34.74 48.57 16.12
C ALA A 28 35.02 49.89 15.41
N TYR A 29 34.09 50.82 15.45
CA TYR A 29 34.20 52.12 14.77
C TYR A 29 34.24 53.31 15.74
N ARG A 30 34.24 53.04 17.05
CA ARG A 30 34.33 54.10 18.05
C ARG A 30 35.75 54.64 18.16
N ILE A 31 35.89 55.96 18.13
CA ILE A 31 37.17 56.68 18.33
C ILE A 31 37.45 57.02 19.79
N GLY A 32 36.54 56.68 20.69
CA GLY A 32 36.57 56.99 22.11
C GLY A 32 35.26 56.63 22.80
N ASP A 33 35.24 56.85 24.10
CA ASP A 33 34.13 56.74 25.04
C ASP A 33 34.10 58.01 25.90
N TYR A 34 33.08 58.18 26.74
CA TYR A 34 32.99 59.34 27.63
C TYR A 34 34.30 59.61 28.41
N THR A 35 34.92 58.57 28.97
CA THR A 35 36.10 58.73 29.83
C THR A 35 37.32 59.21 29.05
N SER A 36 37.55 58.66 27.85
CA SER A 36 38.63 59.07 26.97
C SER A 36 38.39 60.44 26.36
N PHE A 37 37.17 60.79 25.92
CA PHE A 37 36.88 62.16 25.47
C PHE A 37 37.06 63.18 26.59
N ARG A 38 36.55 62.90 27.79
CA ARG A 38 36.73 63.77 28.96
C ARG A 38 38.22 63.96 29.26
N ARG A 39 38.99 62.87 29.26
CA ARG A 39 40.44 62.94 29.48
C ARG A 39 41.15 63.73 28.39
N ALA A 40 40.78 63.55 27.13
CA ALA A 40 41.37 64.28 26.01
C ALA A 40 41.09 65.78 26.08
N LEU A 41 39.85 66.17 26.42
CA LEU A 41 39.45 67.57 26.53
C LEU A 41 40.05 68.28 27.77
N LEU A 42 40.48 67.53 28.79
CA LEU A 42 41.18 68.06 29.97
C LEU A 42 42.71 68.07 29.81
N LEU A 43 43.25 67.52 28.71
CA LEU A 43 44.68 67.52 28.43
C LEU A 43 45.01 68.63 27.42
N PRO A 44 46.02 69.48 27.71
CA PRO A 44 46.37 70.55 26.78
C PRO A 44 46.91 69.98 25.49
N LEU A 45 46.49 70.57 24.36
CA LEU A 45 47.06 70.24 23.06
C LEU A 45 48.56 70.48 23.05
N LYS A 46 49.29 69.60 22.36
CA LYS A 46 50.75 69.65 22.27
C LYS A 46 51.22 69.88 20.84
N ASP A 47 52.33 70.59 20.68
CA ASP A 47 53.00 70.76 19.39
C ASP A 47 53.79 69.51 18.99
N ASN A 48 54.39 69.54 17.78
CA ASN A 48 55.23 68.45 17.29
C ASN A 48 56.48 68.19 18.16
N ASN A 49 56.84 69.14 19.04
CA ASN A 49 57.95 69.04 19.98
C ASN A 49 57.48 68.65 21.40
N ASN A 50 56.21 68.23 21.55
CA ASN A 50 55.58 67.80 22.81
C ASN A 50 55.41 68.93 23.86
N ASN A 51 55.43 70.19 23.44
CA ASN A 51 55.16 71.34 24.30
C ASN A 51 53.66 71.66 24.31
N ALA A 52 53.09 71.95 25.49
CA ALA A 52 51.71 72.38 25.61
C ALA A 52 51.52 73.74 24.91
N ILE A 53 50.56 73.81 23.98
CA ILE A 53 50.20 75.02 23.23
C ILE A 53 49.12 75.80 23.99
N GLU A 54 48.24 75.10 24.71
CA GLU A 54 47.13 75.69 25.45
C GLU A 54 47.57 76.11 26.85
N THR A 55 47.97 77.38 26.97
CA THR A 55 48.43 77.95 28.24
C THR A 55 47.33 77.97 29.30
N GLU A 56 46.10 78.32 28.92
CA GLU A 56 44.97 78.43 29.86
C GLU A 56 44.63 77.08 30.51
N LEU A 57 44.61 76.00 29.73
CA LEU A 57 44.32 74.66 30.24
C LEU A 57 45.47 74.09 31.08
N THR A 58 46.72 74.46 30.75
CA THR A 58 47.91 74.06 31.52
C THR A 58 47.93 74.69 32.92
N ASN A 59 47.40 75.90 33.07
CA ASN A 59 47.35 76.65 34.32
C ASN A 59 46.03 76.44 35.11
N TRP A 60 45.11 75.62 34.59
CA TRP A 60 43.81 75.41 35.21
C TRP A 60 43.84 74.29 36.26
N PHE A 61 43.46 74.64 37.48
CA PHE A 61 43.38 73.72 38.63
C PHE A 61 41.97 73.78 39.23
N PRO A 62 41.04 72.91 38.80
CA PRO A 62 39.67 72.92 39.33
C PRO A 62 39.64 72.58 40.83
N GLY A 63 38.82 73.31 41.59
CA GLY A 63 38.67 73.14 43.04
C GLY A 63 37.77 71.96 43.44
N ALA A 64 37.79 71.60 44.73
CA ALA A 64 37.05 70.44 45.26
C ALA A 64 35.52 70.62 45.31
N GLU A 65 35.01 71.85 45.29
CA GLU A 65 33.57 72.16 45.37
C GLU A 65 32.86 72.12 44.00
N GLY A 66 33.59 71.77 42.93
CA GLY A 66 33.07 71.69 41.55
C GLY A 66 33.49 72.88 40.69
N ASP A 67 33.52 72.67 39.37
CA ASP A 67 33.97 73.64 38.38
C ASP A 67 33.07 73.57 37.13
N LEU A 68 32.47 74.71 36.74
CA LEU A 68 31.59 74.80 35.58
C LEU A 68 32.30 74.45 34.27
N ALA A 69 33.59 74.78 34.13
CA ALA A 69 34.36 74.43 32.94
C ALA A 69 34.60 72.92 32.86
N VAL A 70 34.81 72.23 34.00
CA VAL A 70 34.82 70.74 34.03
C VAL A 70 33.47 70.20 33.58
N GLN A 71 32.37 70.75 34.10
CA GLN A 71 31.02 70.32 33.72
C GLN A 71 30.75 70.52 32.21
N MET A 72 31.20 71.63 31.62
CA MET A 72 31.08 71.88 30.17
C MET A 72 31.91 70.89 29.34
N VAL A 73 33.12 70.55 29.80
CA VAL A 73 33.94 69.50 29.18
C VAL A 73 33.26 68.14 29.24
N GLU A 74 32.64 67.82 30.38
CA GLU A 74 31.87 66.59 30.56
C GLU A 74 30.64 66.53 29.64
N TRP A 75 29.93 67.64 29.43
CA TRP A 75 28.83 67.69 28.45
C TRP A 75 29.31 67.41 27.02
N TRP A 76 30.44 68.00 26.62
CA TRP A 76 31.03 67.71 25.31
C TRP A 76 31.50 66.27 25.17
N ALA A 77 32.11 65.70 26.22
CA ALA A 77 32.51 64.30 26.26
C ALA A 77 31.29 63.36 26.13
N TYR A 78 30.17 63.70 26.76
CA TYR A 78 28.92 62.95 26.66
C TYR A 78 28.33 63.00 25.24
N LEU A 79 28.28 64.19 24.62
CA LEU A 79 27.84 64.35 23.23
C LEU A 79 28.73 63.54 22.26
N ALA A 80 30.05 63.58 22.46
CA ALA A 80 31.00 62.84 21.64
C ALA A 80 30.80 61.32 21.75
N ASP A 81 30.54 60.79 22.96
CA ASP A 81 30.25 59.37 23.19
C ASP A 81 28.95 58.92 22.48
N ILE A 82 27.90 59.74 22.51
CA ILE A 82 26.66 59.44 21.79
C ILE A 82 26.88 59.42 20.26
N LEU A 83 27.60 60.40 19.72
CA LEU A 83 27.83 60.47 18.27
C LEU A 83 28.67 59.30 17.78
N THR A 84 29.74 58.94 18.50
CA THR A 84 30.58 57.79 18.15
C THR A 84 29.81 56.47 18.31
N PHE A 85 28.89 56.37 19.28
CA PHE A 85 27.97 55.24 19.41
C PHE A 85 27.10 55.06 18.15
N TYR A 86 26.47 56.13 17.67
CA TYR A 86 25.61 56.04 16.48
C TYR A 86 26.40 55.73 15.21
N ASN A 87 27.58 56.31 15.04
CA ASN A 87 28.46 55.99 13.92
C ASN A 87 28.88 54.52 13.92
N ASP A 88 29.16 53.96 15.10
CA ASP A 88 29.45 52.53 15.26
C ASP A 88 28.26 51.64 14.87
N ARG A 89 27.04 52.01 15.29
CA ARG A 89 25.82 51.29 14.86
C ARG A 89 25.61 51.37 13.35
N ILE A 90 25.71 52.56 12.75
CA ILE A 90 25.56 52.77 11.30
C ILE A 90 26.59 51.97 10.51
N ALA A 91 27.85 51.98 10.95
CA ALA A 91 28.92 51.21 10.33
C ALA A 91 28.61 49.70 10.35
N ASN A 92 28.12 49.17 11.48
CA ASN A 92 27.74 47.76 11.58
C ASN A 92 26.53 47.42 10.69
N GLU A 93 25.53 48.28 10.59
CA GLU A 93 24.35 48.06 9.73
C GLU A 93 24.65 48.13 8.21
N SER A 94 25.78 48.72 7.83
CA SER A 94 26.15 48.93 6.41
C SER A 94 26.74 47.69 5.71
N TYR A 95 27.08 46.63 6.46
CA TYR A 95 27.66 45.41 5.88
C TYR A 95 26.83 44.18 6.24
N LEU A 96 26.64 43.28 5.27
CA LEU A 96 25.80 42.08 5.40
C LEU A 96 26.14 41.19 6.60
N ARG A 97 27.42 41.10 6.97
CA ARG A 97 27.88 40.19 8.02
C ARG A 97 27.74 40.78 9.43
N THR A 98 27.62 42.10 9.53
CA THR A 98 27.62 42.85 10.79
C THR A 98 26.27 43.49 11.09
N ALA A 99 25.40 43.62 10.08
CA ALA A 99 24.07 44.16 10.25
C ALA A 99 23.21 43.27 11.16
N VAL A 100 22.53 43.90 12.11
CA VAL A 100 21.67 43.20 13.08
C VAL A 100 20.20 43.37 12.70
N LEU A 101 19.83 44.51 12.11
CA LEU A 101 18.44 44.76 11.72
C LEU A 101 18.08 43.94 10.46
N PRO A 102 17.00 43.14 10.50
CA PRO A 102 16.54 42.37 9.35
C PRO A 102 16.30 43.23 8.10
N GLU A 103 15.85 44.47 8.31
CA GLU A 103 15.58 45.45 7.27
C GLU A 103 16.86 45.88 6.53
N SER A 104 17.95 46.13 7.26
CA SER A 104 19.27 46.47 6.68
C SER A 104 19.80 45.34 5.82
N VAL A 105 19.70 44.10 6.32
CA VAL A 105 20.09 42.90 5.58
C VAL A 105 19.25 42.76 4.31
N GLN A 106 17.92 42.89 4.42
CA GLN A 106 17.00 42.83 3.28
C GLN A 106 17.29 43.90 2.22
N ARG A 107 17.53 45.15 2.62
CA ARG A 107 17.86 46.23 1.68
C ARG A 107 19.19 45.97 0.98
N SER A 108 20.18 45.47 1.70
CA SER A 108 21.53 45.19 1.17
C SER A 108 21.54 44.04 0.17
N ILE A 109 20.89 42.91 0.48
CA ILE A 109 20.82 41.75 -0.44
C ILE A 109 19.87 41.97 -1.63
N ARG A 110 18.90 42.88 -1.52
CA ARG A 110 17.99 43.22 -2.63
C ARG A 110 18.77 43.76 -3.84
N LEU A 111 19.88 44.47 -3.62
CA LEU A 111 20.78 44.93 -4.68
C LEU A 111 21.41 43.77 -5.46
N LEU A 112 21.59 42.60 -4.83
CA LEU A 112 22.11 41.39 -5.46
C LEU A 112 21.03 40.59 -6.21
N GLY A 113 19.79 41.07 -6.24
CA GLY A 113 18.64 40.35 -6.81
C GLY A 113 18.12 39.22 -5.91
N TYR A 114 18.64 39.06 -4.70
CA TYR A 114 18.14 38.08 -3.74
C TYR A 114 17.07 38.68 -2.82
N ARG A 115 15.94 38.00 -2.70
CA ARG A 115 14.88 38.31 -1.75
C ARG A 115 14.75 37.15 -0.75
N PRO A 116 14.93 37.38 0.57
CA PRO A 116 14.67 36.35 1.57
C PRO A 116 13.28 35.75 1.40
N ARG A 117 13.17 34.45 1.63
CA ARG A 117 11.87 33.76 1.56
C ARG A 117 10.92 34.42 2.57
N PRO A 118 9.74 34.90 2.13
CA PRO A 118 8.75 35.41 3.05
C PRO A 118 8.26 34.29 3.98
N GLY A 119 7.58 34.66 5.07
CA GLY A 119 6.85 33.69 5.87
C GLY A 119 5.83 32.96 4.99
N ILE A 120 5.98 31.64 4.87
CA ILE A 120 5.05 30.81 4.09
C ILE A 120 4.00 30.18 5.00
N GLY A 121 2.74 30.21 4.55
CA GLY A 121 1.66 29.46 5.19
C GLY A 121 1.84 27.95 5.00
N ALA A 122 1.35 27.15 5.95
CA ALA A 122 1.26 25.71 5.78
C ALA A 122 0.31 25.37 4.62
N ARG A 123 0.61 24.33 3.85
CA ARG A 123 -0.29 23.80 2.80
C ARG A 123 -0.53 22.33 3.07
N GLY A 124 -1.69 21.82 2.67
CA GLY A 124 -2.07 20.43 2.87
C GLY A 124 -3.10 19.95 1.86
N ILE A 125 -3.30 18.64 1.86
CA ILE A 125 -4.39 17.99 1.12
C ILE A 125 -5.26 17.30 2.16
N VAL A 126 -6.56 17.54 2.12
CA VAL A 126 -7.53 16.87 2.99
C VAL A 126 -8.58 16.17 2.12
N ALA A 127 -9.00 14.96 2.50
CA ALA A 127 -10.07 14.25 1.81
C ALA A 127 -11.43 14.63 2.43
N ALA A 128 -12.41 14.94 1.58
CA ALA A 128 -13.77 15.22 2.00
C ALA A 128 -14.62 13.94 2.03
N LEU A 129 -15.15 13.63 3.20
CA LEU A 129 -16.14 12.58 3.40
C LEU A 129 -17.55 13.18 3.36
N VAL A 130 -18.46 12.56 2.61
CA VAL A 130 -19.82 13.08 2.37
C VAL A 130 -20.89 12.01 2.56
N ASN A 131 -21.95 12.39 3.26
CA ASN A 131 -23.14 11.55 3.47
C ASN A 131 -24.35 12.06 2.65
N THR A 132 -24.10 12.51 1.42
CA THR A 132 -25.13 12.93 0.46
C THR A 132 -24.92 12.17 -0.84
N THR A 133 -26.00 11.86 -1.57
CA THR A 133 -25.91 11.22 -2.89
C THR A 133 -25.72 12.20 -4.03
N LYS A 134 -25.85 13.51 -3.77
CA LYS A 134 -25.69 14.57 -4.77
C LYS A 134 -24.28 15.14 -4.75
N SER A 135 -23.66 15.24 -5.93
CA SER A 135 -22.40 15.97 -6.12
C SER A 135 -22.62 17.48 -5.99
N PHE A 136 -21.63 18.19 -5.45
CA PHE A 136 -21.62 19.64 -5.28
C PHE A 136 -20.20 20.19 -5.39
N THR A 137 -20.04 21.49 -5.60
CA THR A 137 -18.72 22.13 -5.67
C THR A 137 -18.49 22.97 -4.43
N LEU A 138 -17.34 22.79 -3.78
CA LEU A 138 -16.87 23.69 -2.74
C LEU A 138 -16.14 24.87 -3.40
N PRO A 139 -16.54 26.12 -3.12
CA PRO A 139 -15.91 27.29 -3.74
C PRO A 139 -14.52 27.53 -3.16
N GLN A 140 -13.64 28.12 -3.96
CA GLN A 140 -12.38 28.69 -3.52
C GLN A 140 -12.60 29.63 -2.33
N GLY A 141 -11.71 29.58 -1.34
CA GLY A 141 -11.83 30.34 -0.10
C GLY A 141 -12.73 29.67 0.95
N TYR A 142 -13.29 28.49 0.69
CA TYR A 142 -14.03 27.75 1.70
C TYR A 142 -13.14 27.44 2.90
N GLN A 143 -13.58 27.86 4.09
CA GLN A 143 -12.78 27.80 5.31
C GLN A 143 -12.91 26.44 6.03
N ILE A 144 -11.77 25.87 6.37
CA ILE A 144 -11.62 24.62 7.12
C ILE A 144 -10.79 24.91 8.36
N GLN A 145 -11.32 24.56 9.53
CA GLN A 145 -10.66 24.81 10.81
C GLN A 145 -10.00 23.54 11.34
N SER A 146 -8.74 23.63 11.76
CA SER A 146 -8.05 22.51 12.41
C SER A 146 -8.56 22.29 13.84
N LYS A 147 -8.59 21.02 14.27
CA LYS A 147 -8.85 20.67 15.67
C LYS A 147 -7.56 20.88 16.48
N PRO A 148 -7.52 21.84 17.42
CA PRO A 148 -6.31 22.12 18.17
C PRO A 148 -6.01 21.03 19.20
N LYS A 149 -4.73 20.89 19.56
CA LYS A 149 -4.31 20.15 20.76
C LYS A 149 -4.66 20.95 22.01
N PRO A 150 -4.75 20.32 23.20
CA PRO A 150 -4.94 21.05 24.46
C PRO A 150 -3.92 22.20 24.60
N GLY A 151 -4.41 23.41 24.88
CA GLY A 151 -3.59 24.62 25.01
C GLY A 151 -3.21 25.31 23.69
N GLN A 152 -3.67 24.84 22.54
CA GLN A 152 -3.41 25.47 21.24
C GLN A 152 -4.67 26.14 20.67
N GLN A 153 -4.48 27.14 19.81
CA GLN A 153 -5.57 27.79 19.08
C GLN A 153 -5.83 27.08 17.74
N PRO A 154 -7.12 26.92 17.34
CA PRO A 154 -7.47 26.42 16.02
C PRO A 154 -6.81 27.24 14.91
N GLN A 155 -6.40 26.58 13.82
CA GLN A 155 -5.86 27.27 12.64
C GLN A 155 -6.86 27.19 11.50
N ILE A 156 -7.05 28.31 10.80
CA ILE A 156 -7.92 28.40 9.64
C ILE A 156 -7.10 28.09 8.38
N PHE A 157 -7.68 27.27 7.53
CA PHE A 157 -7.22 26.97 6.19
C PHE A 157 -8.31 27.34 5.20
N GLU A 158 -7.93 27.72 3.99
CA GLU A 158 -8.86 28.02 2.89
C GLU A 158 -8.58 27.10 1.71
N LEU A 159 -9.66 26.77 0.98
CA LEU A 159 -9.58 25.99 -0.24
C LEU A 159 -8.93 26.81 -1.36
N ASP A 160 -7.92 26.25 -2.02
CA ASP A 160 -7.13 26.97 -3.02
C ASP A 160 -7.87 27.17 -4.37
N VAL A 161 -8.84 26.31 -4.68
CA VAL A 161 -9.58 26.30 -5.96
C VAL A 161 -10.97 25.69 -5.78
N ASP A 162 -11.93 26.09 -6.62
CA ASP A 162 -13.24 25.42 -6.71
C ASP A 162 -13.04 23.92 -6.93
N THR A 163 -13.45 23.09 -5.96
CA THR A 163 -13.24 21.64 -6.00
C THR A 163 -14.58 20.90 -5.99
N PRO A 164 -14.89 20.06 -7.01
CA PRO A 164 -16.06 19.20 -6.98
C PRO A 164 -15.91 18.09 -5.95
N VAL A 165 -16.97 17.83 -5.20
CA VAL A 165 -17.10 16.74 -4.24
C VAL A 165 -18.26 15.86 -4.68
N GLN A 166 -18.01 14.56 -4.83
CA GLN A 166 -18.98 13.61 -5.35
C GLN A 166 -19.20 12.41 -4.42
N PHE A 167 -20.28 11.68 -4.64
CA PHE A 167 -20.63 10.46 -3.92
C PHE A 167 -20.38 9.22 -4.78
N PRO A 168 -19.88 8.10 -4.22
CA PRO A 168 -19.42 7.90 -2.84
C PRO A 168 -18.17 8.73 -2.53
N ASP A 169 -17.88 8.96 -1.27
CA ASP A 169 -16.70 9.68 -0.80
C ASP A 169 -15.44 8.82 -0.67
N ALA A 170 -15.66 7.54 -0.35
CA ALA A 170 -14.63 6.52 -0.25
C ALA A 170 -15.07 5.28 -1.04
N ILE A 171 -14.11 4.66 -1.74
CA ILE A 171 -14.34 3.38 -2.43
C ILE A 171 -13.57 2.29 -1.70
N ALA A 172 -14.27 1.26 -1.26
CA ALA A 172 -13.63 0.06 -0.73
C ALA A 172 -12.81 -0.62 -1.83
N ALA A 173 -11.56 -0.92 -1.53
CA ALA A 173 -10.62 -1.56 -2.41
C ALA A 173 -9.89 -2.70 -1.71
N GLU A 174 -9.55 -3.73 -2.48
CA GLU A 174 -8.79 -4.88 -2.02
C GLU A 174 -7.49 -4.98 -2.84
N PRO A 175 -6.37 -5.41 -2.23
CA PRO A 175 -5.16 -5.68 -2.98
C PRO A 175 -5.41 -6.82 -3.98
N LEU A 176 -4.77 -6.75 -5.15
CA LEU A 176 -4.87 -7.84 -6.11
C LEU A 176 -4.30 -9.12 -5.50
N SER A 177 -5.12 -10.15 -5.50
CA SER A 177 -4.74 -11.46 -4.98
C SER A 177 -3.91 -12.21 -6.00
N ALA A 178 -2.86 -12.90 -5.55
CA ALA A 178 -2.21 -13.90 -6.39
C ALA A 178 -3.27 -14.95 -6.74
N GLU A 179 -3.60 -15.12 -8.03
CA GLU A 179 -4.70 -15.97 -8.53
C GLU A 179 -4.52 -17.48 -8.25
N GLN A 180 -3.58 -17.84 -7.37
CA GLN A 180 -3.20 -19.21 -7.03
C GLN A 180 -4.37 -19.99 -6.41
N LEU A 181 -4.52 -21.23 -6.87
CA LEU A 181 -5.48 -22.20 -6.34
C LEU A 181 -5.11 -22.65 -4.93
N LEU A 182 -3.82 -22.90 -4.69
CA LEU A 182 -3.33 -23.50 -3.46
C LEU A 182 -2.63 -22.50 -2.54
N THR A 183 -2.84 -22.65 -1.24
CA THR A 183 -1.99 -22.09 -0.19
C THR A 183 -1.46 -23.26 0.65
N GLY A 184 -0.21 -23.66 0.43
CA GLY A 184 0.27 -24.96 0.92
C GLY A 184 -0.57 -26.09 0.30
N ASN A 185 -1.15 -26.96 1.14
CA ASN A 185 -2.01 -28.06 0.70
C ASN A 185 -3.51 -27.76 0.92
N SER A 186 -3.90 -26.49 0.83
CA SER A 186 -5.28 -26.08 1.10
C SER A 186 -5.83 -25.17 0.02
N VAL A 187 -7.14 -25.24 -0.17
CA VAL A 187 -7.91 -24.36 -1.06
C VAL A 187 -8.88 -23.51 -0.24
N LEU A 188 -9.31 -22.40 -0.84
CA LEU A 188 -10.30 -21.51 -0.25
C LEU A 188 -11.57 -21.53 -1.10
N LEU A 189 -12.70 -21.78 -0.45
CA LEU A 189 -14.03 -21.72 -1.05
C LEU A 189 -14.76 -20.47 -0.60
N LYS A 190 -15.45 -19.83 -1.55
CA LYS A 190 -16.27 -18.66 -1.29
C LYS A 190 -17.44 -19.00 -0.37
N GLY A 191 -17.58 -18.26 0.74
CA GLY A 191 -18.69 -18.46 1.67
C GLY A 191 -18.49 -19.61 2.67
N SER A 192 -19.53 -19.88 3.45
CA SER A 192 -19.57 -21.00 4.41
C SER A 192 -20.06 -22.28 3.73
N VAL A 193 -19.19 -23.29 3.64
CA VAL A 193 -19.46 -24.56 2.99
C VAL A 193 -19.61 -25.67 4.02
N ASN A 194 -20.79 -26.29 4.05
CA ASN A 194 -21.14 -27.36 5.02
C ASN A 194 -21.35 -28.73 4.35
N THR A 195 -21.12 -28.84 3.04
CA THR A 195 -21.34 -30.06 2.24
C THR A 195 -20.17 -31.05 2.31
N VAL A 196 -19.04 -30.61 2.86
CA VAL A 196 -17.80 -31.37 3.02
C VAL A 196 -17.61 -31.81 4.46
N LYS A 197 -17.09 -33.01 4.65
CA LYS A 197 -16.73 -33.60 5.93
C LYS A 197 -15.26 -34.00 5.94
N LEU A 198 -14.72 -34.25 7.13
CA LEU A 198 -13.43 -34.90 7.30
C LEU A 198 -13.42 -36.25 6.58
N ASP A 199 -12.26 -36.61 6.01
CA ASP A 199 -12.02 -37.82 5.22
C ASP A 199 -12.82 -37.94 3.91
N ASP A 200 -13.58 -36.92 3.51
CA ASP A 200 -14.19 -36.87 2.19
C ASP A 200 -13.08 -36.91 1.11
N ARG A 201 -13.28 -37.76 0.10
CA ARG A 201 -12.48 -37.74 -1.13
C ARG A 201 -13.10 -36.77 -2.13
N LEU A 202 -12.33 -35.77 -2.52
CA LEU A 202 -12.73 -34.74 -3.46
C LEU A 202 -11.84 -34.76 -4.70
N LEU A 203 -12.41 -34.34 -5.82
CA LEU A 203 -11.71 -34.25 -7.09
C LEU A 203 -11.47 -32.77 -7.41
N LEU A 204 -10.21 -32.35 -7.43
CA LEU A 204 -9.80 -31.09 -8.05
C LEU A 204 -9.67 -31.35 -9.54
N LEU A 205 -10.53 -30.71 -10.34
CA LEU A 205 -10.59 -30.91 -11.78
C LEU A 205 -10.43 -29.57 -12.51
N GLU A 206 -9.63 -29.54 -13.57
CA GLU A 206 -9.55 -28.39 -14.46
C GLU A 206 -10.87 -28.24 -15.24
N LYS A 207 -11.37 -27.02 -15.34
CA LYS A 207 -12.58 -26.73 -16.12
C LYS A 207 -12.32 -27.01 -17.60
N GLY A 208 -13.23 -27.75 -18.23
CA GLY A 208 -13.07 -28.19 -19.62
C GLY A 208 -12.12 -29.37 -19.79
N TRP A 209 -11.74 -30.06 -18.70
CA TRP A 209 -10.98 -31.31 -18.77
C TRP A 209 -11.64 -32.30 -19.73
N ASN A 210 -10.84 -32.86 -20.64
CA ASN A 210 -11.34 -33.61 -21.80
C ASN A 210 -10.80 -35.05 -21.84
N GLY A 211 -10.47 -35.63 -20.69
CA GLY A 211 -9.97 -37.01 -20.60
C GLY A 211 -8.45 -37.14 -20.77
N THR A 212 -7.68 -36.14 -20.36
CA THR A 212 -6.20 -36.20 -20.31
C THR A 212 -5.73 -36.87 -19.01
N SER A 213 -4.51 -37.43 -19.03
CA SER A 213 -3.86 -37.99 -17.84
C SER A 213 -3.48 -36.94 -16.79
N ASP A 214 -3.45 -35.66 -17.18
CA ASP A 214 -3.22 -34.50 -16.31
C ASP A 214 -4.48 -33.63 -16.23
N GLY A 215 -4.44 -32.61 -15.37
CA GLY A 215 -5.55 -31.67 -15.16
C GLY A 215 -6.53 -32.10 -14.07
N TYR A 216 -6.20 -33.12 -13.29
CA TYR A 216 -6.95 -33.49 -12.09
C TYR A 216 -6.04 -33.96 -10.96
N VAL A 217 -6.49 -33.81 -9.72
CA VAL A 217 -5.86 -34.38 -8.53
C VAL A 217 -6.96 -34.85 -7.58
N LEU A 218 -6.81 -36.08 -7.07
CA LEU A 218 -7.67 -36.60 -6.01
C LEU A 218 -7.08 -36.17 -4.65
N VAL A 219 -7.92 -35.58 -3.81
CA VAL A 219 -7.51 -35.07 -2.50
C VAL A 219 -8.44 -35.59 -1.40
N THR A 220 -7.87 -35.84 -0.23
CA THR A 220 -8.63 -36.24 0.96
C THR A 220 -8.66 -35.09 1.94
N VAL A 221 -9.84 -34.77 2.46
CA VAL A 221 -10.03 -33.65 3.39
C VAL A 221 -9.49 -34.00 4.77
N GLU A 222 -8.54 -33.20 5.25
CA GLU A 222 -7.91 -33.36 6.57
C GLU A 222 -8.44 -32.35 7.58
N ASN A 223 -8.80 -31.15 7.14
CA ASN A 223 -9.30 -30.10 8.02
C ASN A 223 -10.21 -29.11 7.27
N ILE A 224 -11.21 -28.59 7.96
CA ILE A 224 -12.16 -27.60 7.44
C ILE A 224 -12.25 -26.48 8.47
N GLN A 225 -11.90 -25.25 8.07
CA GLN A 225 -11.92 -24.09 8.96
C GLN A 225 -12.54 -22.87 8.29
N PRO A 226 -13.39 -22.11 9.00
CA PRO A 226 -13.84 -20.81 8.51
C PRO A 226 -12.68 -19.82 8.50
N GLU A 227 -12.49 -19.11 7.39
CA GLU A 227 -11.51 -18.04 7.25
C GLU A 227 -12.22 -16.72 7.00
N LYS A 228 -12.00 -15.73 7.87
CA LYS A 228 -12.52 -14.38 7.67
C LYS A 228 -11.57 -13.57 6.79
N GLU A 229 -12.11 -13.01 5.71
CA GLU A 229 -11.44 -12.00 4.92
C GLU A 229 -11.31 -10.70 5.71
N PRO A 230 -10.34 -9.83 5.35
CA PRO A 230 -10.27 -8.48 5.91
C PRO A 230 -11.55 -7.67 5.66
N SER A 231 -12.24 -7.92 4.55
CA SER A 231 -13.54 -7.34 4.21
C SER A 231 -14.68 -7.74 5.18
N GLY A 232 -14.45 -8.70 6.08
CA GLY A 232 -15.43 -9.25 7.02
C GLY A 232 -16.23 -10.44 6.48
N LYS A 233 -16.10 -10.75 5.19
CA LYS A 233 -16.72 -11.94 4.59
C LYS A 233 -16.08 -13.21 5.14
N THR A 234 -16.89 -14.26 5.33
CA THR A 234 -16.40 -15.57 5.79
C THR A 234 -16.34 -16.52 4.60
N ASN A 235 -15.19 -17.14 4.42
CA ASN A 235 -14.91 -18.20 3.45
C ASN A 235 -14.59 -19.50 4.19
N THR A 236 -14.47 -20.61 3.45
CA THR A 236 -14.15 -21.92 4.02
C THR A 236 -12.81 -22.39 3.49
N ARG A 237 -11.84 -22.58 4.38
CA ARG A 237 -10.56 -23.20 4.05
C ARG A 237 -10.68 -24.71 4.22
N ILE A 238 -10.32 -25.44 3.18
CA ILE A 238 -10.22 -26.89 3.20
C ILE A 238 -8.76 -27.26 3.03
N SER A 239 -8.19 -27.92 4.04
CA SER A 239 -6.84 -28.48 3.98
C SER A 239 -6.93 -29.96 3.62
N PHE A 240 -6.02 -30.39 2.77
CA PHE A 240 -5.94 -31.75 2.30
C PHE A 240 -4.74 -32.48 2.90
N ALA A 241 -4.90 -33.78 3.09
CA ALA A 241 -3.79 -34.67 3.40
C ALA A 241 -2.69 -34.53 2.33
N SER A 242 -1.43 -34.62 2.74
CA SER A 242 -0.30 -34.50 1.80
C SER A 242 -0.35 -35.61 0.74
N THR A 243 -0.35 -35.20 -0.52
CA THR A 243 -0.24 -36.12 -1.66
C THR A 243 0.83 -35.59 -2.61
N PRO A 244 1.67 -36.45 -3.22
CA PRO A 244 2.68 -35.99 -4.18
C PRO A 244 2.08 -35.27 -5.39
N ASP A 245 0.83 -35.61 -5.75
CA ASP A 245 0.17 -35.07 -6.93
C ASP A 245 -0.37 -33.65 -6.73
N ILE A 246 -0.62 -33.20 -5.49
CA ILE A 246 -1.07 -31.83 -5.22
C ILE A 246 -0.01 -30.79 -5.62
N ASP A 247 1.27 -31.19 -5.60
CA ASP A 247 2.39 -30.32 -5.99
C ASP A 247 2.32 -29.89 -7.46
N ARG A 248 1.65 -30.69 -8.32
CA ARG A 248 1.41 -30.34 -9.73
C ARG A 248 0.52 -29.10 -9.88
N LEU A 249 -0.24 -28.74 -8.85
CA LEU A 249 -1.17 -27.62 -8.84
C LEU A 249 -0.62 -26.36 -8.15
N LYS A 250 0.67 -26.32 -7.77
CA LYS A 250 1.27 -25.15 -7.08
C LYS A 250 1.19 -23.85 -7.88
N THR A 251 1.18 -23.92 -9.20
CA THR A 251 1.06 -22.77 -10.11
C THR A 251 -0.33 -22.64 -10.73
N ALA A 252 -1.26 -23.54 -10.37
CA ALA A 252 -2.63 -23.53 -10.87
C ALA A 252 -3.39 -22.30 -10.38
N LYS A 253 -4.33 -21.82 -11.21
CA LYS A 253 -5.19 -20.68 -10.88
C LYS A 253 -6.54 -21.14 -10.35
N ALA A 254 -7.07 -20.46 -9.33
CA ALA A 254 -8.32 -20.84 -8.68
C ALA A 254 -9.54 -20.84 -9.63
N ASP A 255 -9.58 -19.90 -10.58
CA ASP A 255 -10.69 -19.73 -11.53
C ASP A 255 -10.76 -20.84 -12.60
N ARG A 256 -9.61 -21.47 -12.91
CA ARG A 256 -9.48 -22.56 -13.89
C ARG A 256 -9.87 -23.93 -13.34
N TYR A 257 -9.99 -24.08 -12.04
CA TYR A 257 -10.30 -25.37 -11.41
C TYR A 257 -11.67 -25.34 -10.75
N GLN A 258 -12.19 -26.54 -10.47
CA GLN A 258 -13.40 -26.80 -9.71
C GLN A 258 -13.11 -27.92 -8.70
N LEU A 259 -13.73 -27.82 -7.53
CA LEU A 259 -13.64 -28.84 -6.49
C LEU A 259 -14.94 -29.63 -6.47
N LEU A 260 -14.86 -30.92 -6.78
CA LEU A 260 -16.00 -31.77 -7.01
C LEU A 260 -16.11 -32.86 -5.95
N LYS A 261 -17.34 -33.19 -5.58
CA LYS A 261 -17.69 -34.32 -4.72
C LYS A 261 -18.62 -35.27 -5.48
N SER A 262 -18.31 -36.55 -5.45
CA SER A 262 -19.15 -37.59 -6.04
C SER A 262 -20.37 -37.85 -5.16
N ASN A 263 -21.57 -37.86 -5.73
CA ASN A 263 -22.80 -38.18 -5.00
C ASN A 263 -23.27 -39.62 -5.18
N GLN A 264 -22.81 -40.31 -6.21
CA GLN A 264 -23.17 -41.69 -6.49
C GLN A 264 -21.94 -42.54 -6.76
N SER A 265 -22.11 -43.84 -6.56
CA SER A 265 -21.13 -44.86 -6.89
C SER A 265 -21.82 -46.13 -7.35
N ALA A 266 -21.15 -46.89 -8.20
CA ALA A 266 -21.60 -48.20 -8.67
C ALA A 266 -20.41 -49.16 -8.69
N HIS A 267 -20.70 -50.46 -8.61
CA HIS A 267 -19.74 -51.49 -8.92
C HIS A 267 -19.81 -51.89 -10.39
N LEU A 268 -18.79 -52.63 -10.80
CA LEU A 268 -18.75 -53.27 -12.12
C LEU A 268 -19.69 -54.48 -12.16
N TYR A 269 -19.99 -54.95 -13.36
CA TYR A 269 -20.82 -56.13 -13.56
C TYR A 269 -20.17 -57.38 -12.95
N LEU A 270 -20.80 -57.94 -11.91
CA LEU A 270 -20.21 -59.02 -11.09
C LEU A 270 -20.57 -60.43 -11.55
N TYR A 271 -21.61 -60.59 -12.38
CA TYR A 271 -22.09 -61.90 -12.82
C TYR A 271 -21.17 -62.53 -13.87
N LYS A 272 -21.50 -63.75 -14.32
CA LYS A 272 -20.66 -64.53 -15.25
C LYS A 272 -20.49 -63.78 -16.58
N THR A 273 -19.26 -63.34 -16.85
CA THR A 273 -18.80 -62.71 -18.10
C THR A 273 -17.28 -62.92 -18.21
N SER A 274 -16.75 -62.96 -19.43
CA SER A 274 -15.31 -62.99 -19.70
C SER A 274 -14.63 -61.70 -19.29
N HIS A 275 -15.27 -60.56 -19.59
CA HIS A 275 -14.79 -59.22 -19.26
C HIS A 275 -15.97 -58.31 -18.86
N ALA A 276 -15.84 -57.63 -17.73
CA ALA A 276 -16.67 -56.52 -17.31
C ALA A 276 -15.95 -55.17 -17.52
N ILE A 277 -14.62 -55.16 -17.64
CA ILE A 277 -13.83 -54.01 -18.06
C ILE A 277 -13.00 -54.39 -19.29
N ASP A 278 -13.02 -53.54 -20.31
CA ASP A 278 -12.13 -53.61 -21.46
C ASP A 278 -11.27 -52.32 -21.52
N THR A 279 -10.44 -52.22 -22.56
CA THR A 279 -9.54 -51.10 -22.83
C THR A 279 -10.27 -49.77 -23.05
N ASP A 280 -11.49 -49.76 -23.56
CA ASP A 280 -12.21 -48.54 -23.95
C ASP A 280 -13.65 -48.45 -23.41
N HIS A 281 -14.13 -49.46 -22.70
CA HIS A 281 -15.46 -49.49 -22.10
C HIS A 281 -15.49 -50.34 -20.83
N LEU A 282 -16.51 -50.12 -20.02
CA LEU A 282 -16.77 -50.93 -18.83
C LEU A 282 -18.26 -51.21 -18.72
N HIS A 283 -18.60 -52.27 -18.01
CA HIS A 283 -19.96 -52.67 -17.71
C HIS A 283 -20.23 -52.47 -16.23
N LEU A 284 -21.25 -51.66 -15.91
CA LEU A 284 -21.69 -51.42 -14.54
C LEU A 284 -22.66 -52.51 -14.07
N GLU A 285 -22.85 -52.65 -12.77
CA GLU A 285 -23.76 -53.66 -12.19
C GLU A 285 -25.25 -53.40 -12.48
N SER A 286 -25.61 -52.16 -12.83
CA SER A 286 -26.98 -51.71 -13.02
C SER A 286 -27.05 -50.50 -13.97
N ILE A 287 -28.27 -50.05 -14.25
CA ILE A 287 -28.52 -48.87 -15.10
C ILE A 287 -28.18 -47.60 -14.31
N GLN A 288 -27.24 -46.82 -14.83
CA GLN A 288 -26.83 -45.52 -14.30
C GLN A 288 -27.13 -44.42 -15.32
N ARG A 289 -28.38 -43.97 -15.39
CA ARG A 289 -28.83 -42.95 -16.36
C ARG A 289 -28.33 -41.54 -16.06
N ASP A 290 -27.78 -41.33 -14.88
CA ASP A 290 -27.20 -40.05 -14.47
C ASP A 290 -25.85 -39.79 -15.14
N ILE A 291 -25.20 -40.83 -15.69
CA ILE A 291 -23.96 -40.70 -16.47
C ILE A 291 -24.25 -40.14 -17.86
N LYS A 292 -23.59 -39.04 -18.23
CA LYS A 292 -23.67 -38.39 -19.55
C LYS A 292 -22.34 -38.46 -20.29
N VAL A 293 -22.41 -38.29 -21.61
CA VAL A 293 -21.21 -38.11 -22.45
C VAL A 293 -20.53 -36.80 -22.03
N GLY A 294 -19.22 -36.87 -21.75
CA GLY A 294 -18.42 -35.78 -21.20
C GLY A 294 -18.22 -35.85 -19.68
N ASP A 295 -18.93 -36.74 -18.98
CA ASP A 295 -18.79 -36.85 -17.53
C ASP A 295 -17.48 -37.55 -17.13
N PRO A 296 -16.82 -37.09 -16.06
CA PRO A 296 -15.72 -37.82 -15.44
C PRO A 296 -16.26 -39.01 -14.62
N LEU A 297 -15.69 -40.20 -14.80
CA LEU A 297 -15.87 -41.34 -13.90
C LEU A 297 -14.54 -41.65 -13.24
N LEU A 298 -14.52 -41.80 -11.91
CA LEU A 298 -13.33 -42.22 -11.17
C LEU A 298 -13.50 -43.69 -10.81
N LEU A 299 -12.66 -44.54 -11.36
CA LEU A 299 -12.56 -45.92 -10.92
C LEU A 299 -11.50 -45.98 -9.81
N GLU A 300 -11.81 -46.69 -8.73
CA GLU A 300 -10.91 -46.87 -7.60
C GLU A 300 -10.74 -48.37 -7.31
N ASN A 301 -9.49 -48.79 -7.12
CA ASN A 301 -9.16 -50.13 -6.64
C ASN A 301 -8.04 -50.00 -5.59
N PRO A 302 -8.33 -50.18 -4.28
CA PRO A 302 -7.36 -49.97 -3.21
C PRO A 302 -6.19 -50.97 -3.24
N ASP A 303 -6.36 -52.12 -3.89
CA ASP A 303 -5.40 -53.22 -3.88
C ASP A 303 -4.43 -53.18 -5.08
N ARG A 304 -4.53 -52.14 -5.94
CA ARG A 304 -3.76 -52.02 -7.18
C ARG A 304 -2.95 -50.73 -7.27
N THR A 305 -1.96 -50.74 -8.16
CA THR A 305 -1.20 -49.54 -8.56
C THR A 305 -1.29 -49.42 -10.08
N PRO A 306 -1.89 -48.35 -10.63
CA PRO A 306 -2.51 -47.22 -9.92
C PRO A 306 -3.75 -47.64 -9.14
N ASN A 307 -3.97 -47.03 -7.97
CA ASN A 307 -5.14 -47.33 -7.11
C ASN A 307 -6.41 -46.58 -7.52
N HIS A 308 -6.31 -45.68 -8.49
CA HIS A 308 -7.42 -44.97 -9.08
C HIS A 308 -7.11 -44.56 -10.53
N GLN A 309 -8.15 -44.39 -11.34
CA GLN A 309 -8.08 -43.88 -12.72
C GLN A 309 -9.28 -42.98 -12.98
N LEU A 310 -9.04 -41.77 -13.50
CA LEU A 310 -10.11 -40.89 -13.96
C LEU A 310 -10.27 -41.04 -15.48
N ILE A 311 -11.49 -41.33 -15.91
CA ILE A 311 -11.86 -41.48 -17.32
C ILE A 311 -12.95 -40.46 -17.67
N ASN A 312 -13.04 -40.12 -18.95
CA ASN A 312 -14.08 -39.26 -19.50
C ASN A 312 -14.98 -40.07 -20.43
N VAL A 313 -16.29 -40.02 -20.22
CA VAL A 313 -17.28 -40.77 -21.01
C VAL A 313 -17.38 -40.21 -22.43
N THR A 314 -17.16 -41.05 -23.43
CA THR A 314 -17.26 -40.70 -24.85
C THR A 314 -18.59 -41.14 -25.47
N GLN A 315 -19.17 -42.21 -24.95
CA GLN A 315 -20.44 -42.76 -25.39
C GLN A 315 -21.12 -43.51 -24.23
N TYR A 316 -22.44 -43.50 -24.20
CA TYR A 316 -23.24 -44.22 -23.20
C TYR A 316 -24.22 -45.16 -23.91
N THR A 317 -24.23 -46.43 -23.51
CA THR A 317 -25.16 -47.46 -24.01
C THR A 317 -25.74 -48.29 -22.86
N GLU A 318 -26.92 -48.87 -23.03
CA GLU A 318 -27.51 -49.83 -22.10
C GLU A 318 -27.51 -51.23 -22.76
N PHE A 319 -27.16 -52.27 -22.01
CA PHE A 319 -27.06 -53.65 -22.49
C PHE A 319 -27.86 -54.60 -21.62
N LEU A 320 -28.49 -55.59 -22.24
CA LEU A 320 -29.20 -56.67 -21.55
C LEU A 320 -28.32 -57.92 -21.56
N TRP A 321 -27.84 -58.32 -20.39
CA TRP A 321 -27.11 -59.58 -20.19
C TRP A 321 -27.88 -60.50 -19.25
N TYR A 322 -27.53 -61.78 -19.21
CA TYR A 322 -28.16 -62.76 -18.33
C TYR A 322 -27.19 -63.17 -17.22
N ALA A 323 -27.61 -63.05 -15.96
CA ALA A 323 -26.81 -63.46 -14.80
C ALA A 323 -26.39 -64.94 -14.88
N ASN A 324 -27.29 -65.78 -15.40
CA ASN A 324 -27.12 -67.21 -15.61
C ASN A 324 -26.81 -67.57 -17.07
N THR A 325 -26.02 -66.74 -17.77
CA THR A 325 -25.58 -67.04 -19.14
C THR A 325 -24.85 -68.39 -19.24
N PRO A 326 -25.15 -69.21 -20.28
CA PRO A 326 -24.38 -70.41 -20.56
C PRO A 326 -22.96 -70.07 -21.07
N ASN A 327 -22.77 -68.92 -21.73
CA ASN A 327 -21.53 -68.51 -22.38
C ASN A 327 -20.97 -67.21 -21.77
N ALA A 328 -19.84 -67.29 -21.07
CA ALA A 328 -19.21 -66.10 -20.48
C ALA A 328 -18.67 -65.12 -21.53
N ASN A 329 -18.30 -65.58 -22.73
CA ASN A 329 -17.82 -64.70 -23.82
C ASN A 329 -18.95 -63.95 -24.53
N ASP A 330 -20.20 -64.41 -24.36
CA ASP A 330 -21.38 -63.72 -24.87
C ASP A 330 -22.51 -63.77 -23.82
N PRO A 331 -22.46 -62.89 -22.81
CA PRO A 331 -23.46 -62.86 -21.74
C PRO A 331 -24.84 -62.40 -22.20
N SER A 332 -25.00 -61.99 -23.46
CA SER A 332 -26.29 -61.63 -24.05
C SER A 332 -27.14 -62.86 -24.44
N GLN A 333 -26.57 -64.06 -24.39
CA GLN A 333 -27.29 -65.31 -24.68
C GLN A 333 -28.06 -65.79 -23.43
N PRO A 334 -29.38 -66.01 -23.52
CA PRO A 334 -30.14 -66.60 -22.41
C PRO A 334 -29.81 -68.09 -22.24
N PRO A 335 -29.93 -68.64 -21.02
CA PRO A 335 -29.93 -70.09 -20.81
C PRO A 335 -31.15 -70.75 -21.49
N ASP A 336 -31.08 -72.08 -21.67
CA ASP A 336 -32.23 -72.88 -22.13
C ASP A 336 -33.39 -72.74 -21.13
N ALA A 337 -34.45 -72.05 -21.55
CA ALA A 337 -35.60 -71.72 -20.72
C ALA A 337 -36.34 -72.96 -20.17
N ASN A 338 -36.13 -74.14 -20.76
CA ASN A 338 -36.69 -75.40 -20.26
C ASN A 338 -35.89 -76.00 -19.10
N ARG A 339 -34.62 -75.58 -18.93
CA ARG A 339 -33.73 -76.05 -17.86
C ARG A 339 -33.67 -75.07 -16.71
N GLU A 340 -33.62 -73.78 -17.01
CA GLU A 340 -33.53 -72.72 -16.01
C GLU A 340 -34.14 -71.42 -16.55
N PRO A 341 -34.96 -70.70 -15.77
CA PRO A 341 -35.49 -69.40 -16.18
C PRO A 341 -34.36 -68.38 -16.42
N PRO A 342 -34.38 -67.62 -17.52
CA PRO A 342 -33.39 -66.58 -17.77
C PRO A 342 -33.50 -65.45 -16.73
N VAL A 343 -32.37 -64.98 -16.22
CA VAL A 343 -32.29 -63.85 -15.27
C VAL A 343 -31.69 -62.63 -15.97
N PRO A 344 -32.50 -61.81 -16.65
CA PRO A 344 -32.02 -60.63 -17.37
C PRO A 344 -31.58 -59.51 -16.42
N ILE A 345 -30.44 -58.91 -16.74
CA ILE A 345 -29.86 -57.75 -16.06
C ILE A 345 -29.57 -56.68 -17.10
N LEU A 346 -30.41 -55.65 -17.08
CA LEU A 346 -30.17 -54.44 -17.84
C LEU A 346 -29.16 -53.58 -17.08
N HIS A 347 -28.10 -53.16 -17.75
CA HIS A 347 -27.02 -52.38 -17.13
C HIS A 347 -26.39 -51.40 -18.11
N SER A 348 -25.59 -50.47 -17.59
CA SER A 348 -24.91 -49.45 -18.39
C SER A 348 -23.54 -49.90 -18.88
N ARG A 349 -23.24 -49.52 -20.13
CA ARG A 349 -21.93 -49.65 -20.76
C ARG A 349 -21.45 -48.29 -21.26
N PRO A 350 -20.76 -47.51 -20.42
CA PRO A 350 -20.02 -46.32 -20.85
C PRO A 350 -18.73 -46.70 -21.59
N TYR A 351 -18.49 -46.02 -22.71
CA TYR A 351 -17.19 -45.97 -23.37
C TYR A 351 -16.44 -44.75 -22.88
N PHE A 352 -15.11 -44.81 -22.90
CA PHE A 352 -14.31 -43.78 -22.26
C PHE A 352 -12.94 -43.54 -22.90
N LYS A 353 -12.33 -42.44 -22.47
CA LYS A 353 -10.92 -42.11 -22.70
C LYS A 353 -10.28 -41.53 -21.42
N PRO A 354 -8.97 -41.65 -21.20
CA PRO A 354 -8.01 -42.38 -22.04
C PRO A 354 -8.30 -43.89 -21.99
N GLN A 355 -7.93 -44.61 -23.05
CA GLN A 355 -8.05 -46.06 -23.06
C GLN A 355 -7.06 -46.67 -22.06
N PHE A 356 -7.48 -47.73 -21.37
CA PHE A 356 -6.58 -48.52 -20.54
C PHE A 356 -5.64 -49.35 -21.40
N SER A 357 -4.46 -49.66 -20.87
CA SER A 357 -3.64 -50.72 -21.44
C SER A 357 -4.34 -52.07 -21.24
N SER A 358 -4.10 -53.02 -22.14
CA SER A 358 -4.66 -54.38 -22.03
C SER A 358 -4.32 -55.04 -20.70
N THR A 359 -3.12 -54.79 -20.16
CA THR A 359 -2.69 -55.29 -18.85
C THR A 359 -3.50 -54.68 -17.72
N LEU A 360 -3.69 -53.35 -17.72
CA LEU A 360 -4.45 -52.65 -16.68
C LEU A 360 -5.92 -53.08 -16.68
N ALA A 361 -6.54 -53.17 -17.87
CA ALA A 361 -7.91 -53.64 -18.02
C ALA A 361 -8.08 -55.07 -17.46
N ALA A 362 -7.19 -55.99 -17.82
CA ALA A 362 -7.23 -57.37 -17.33
C ALA A 362 -7.02 -57.47 -15.80
N GLU A 363 -6.12 -56.66 -15.23
CA GLU A 363 -5.88 -56.63 -13.78
C GLU A 363 -7.10 -56.11 -13.01
N TRP A 364 -7.73 -55.04 -13.49
CA TRP A 364 -8.90 -54.45 -12.84
C TRP A 364 -10.14 -55.31 -13.04
N ASP A 365 -10.29 -55.99 -14.18
CA ASP A 365 -11.35 -56.95 -14.43
C ASP A 365 -11.24 -58.18 -13.50
N GLY A 366 -10.02 -58.66 -13.25
CA GLY A 366 -9.76 -59.74 -12.29
C GLY A 366 -10.19 -59.40 -10.86
N ASP A 367 -10.14 -58.12 -10.49
CA ASP A 367 -10.53 -57.60 -9.18
C ASP A 367 -11.87 -56.84 -9.21
N ARG A 368 -12.75 -57.12 -10.18
CA ARG A 368 -13.97 -56.33 -10.41
C ARG A 368 -14.88 -56.12 -9.18
N SER A 369 -14.84 -57.04 -8.21
CA SER A 369 -15.59 -56.91 -6.94
C SER A 369 -15.02 -55.87 -5.97
N ARG A 370 -13.76 -55.46 -6.16
CA ARG A 370 -13.07 -54.41 -5.39
C ARG A 370 -13.13 -53.05 -6.07
N VAL A 371 -13.46 -53.00 -7.37
CA VAL A 371 -13.52 -51.75 -8.11
C VAL A 371 -14.79 -50.99 -7.77
N LEU A 372 -14.62 -49.73 -7.39
CA LEU A 372 -15.70 -48.77 -7.19
C LEU A 372 -15.64 -47.71 -8.28
N VAL A 373 -16.77 -47.45 -8.94
CA VAL A 373 -16.90 -46.39 -9.95
C VAL A 373 -17.69 -45.23 -9.34
N ARG A 374 -17.06 -44.08 -9.20
CA ARG A 374 -17.66 -42.83 -8.68
C ARG A 374 -18.07 -41.91 -9.81
N PHE A 375 -19.28 -41.38 -9.73
CA PHE A 375 -19.88 -40.51 -10.74
C PHE A 375 -20.90 -39.54 -10.13
N ASN A 376 -21.53 -38.74 -10.99
CA ASN A 376 -22.44 -37.67 -10.58
C ASN A 376 -21.73 -36.66 -9.65
N TRP A 377 -20.71 -36.02 -10.23
CA TRP A 377 -19.88 -35.04 -9.56
C TRP A 377 -20.61 -33.71 -9.41
N GLN A 378 -20.64 -33.18 -8.20
CA GLN A 378 -21.23 -31.89 -7.88
C GLN A 378 -20.17 -30.93 -7.37
N GLU A 379 -20.25 -29.67 -7.78
CA GLU A 379 -19.34 -28.63 -7.29
C GLU A 379 -19.64 -28.34 -5.82
N VAL A 380 -18.59 -28.44 -5.01
CA VAL A 380 -18.65 -28.24 -3.56
C VAL A 380 -18.86 -26.76 -3.21
N GLY A 381 -18.28 -25.87 -4.01
CA GLY A 381 -18.35 -24.43 -3.88
C GLY A 381 -17.39 -23.74 -4.85
N GLN A 382 -17.57 -22.44 -5.04
CA GLN A 382 -16.71 -21.65 -5.91
C GLN A 382 -15.32 -21.50 -5.27
N LEU A 383 -14.29 -22.03 -5.95
CA LEU A 383 -12.89 -21.80 -5.60
C LEU A 383 -12.52 -20.32 -5.79
N ILE A 384 -11.82 -19.76 -4.81
CA ILE A 384 -11.30 -18.40 -4.84
C ILE A 384 -9.82 -18.40 -4.48
N ALA A 385 -9.09 -17.45 -5.06
CA ALA A 385 -7.73 -17.17 -4.67
C ALA A 385 -7.68 -16.65 -3.22
N LYS A 386 -6.56 -16.85 -2.54
CA LYS A 386 -6.35 -16.33 -1.19
C LYS A 386 -6.34 -14.78 -1.24
N PRO A 387 -7.24 -14.10 -0.50
CA PRO A 387 -7.23 -12.65 -0.43
C PRO A 387 -5.94 -12.12 0.20
N GLU A 388 -5.35 -11.11 -0.41
CA GLU A 388 -4.19 -10.43 0.15
C GLU A 388 -4.58 -9.56 1.33
N LYS A 389 -3.83 -9.71 2.43
CA LYS A 389 -4.11 -9.02 3.70
C LYS A 389 -3.40 -7.67 3.80
N THR A 390 -2.35 -7.48 3.01
CA THR A 390 -1.51 -6.29 3.03
C THR A 390 -1.25 -5.79 1.62
N PHE A 391 -1.09 -4.48 1.47
CA PHE A 391 -0.70 -3.83 0.24
C PHE A 391 0.59 -3.03 0.46
N ASP A 392 1.61 -3.32 -0.33
CA ASP A 392 2.93 -2.68 -0.29
C ASP A 392 3.27 -1.92 -1.58
N GLY A 393 2.29 -1.77 -2.48
CA GLY A 393 2.48 -1.18 -3.80
C GLY A 393 2.75 -2.18 -4.93
N THR A 394 2.88 -3.48 -4.63
CA THR A 394 3.17 -4.51 -5.65
C THR A 394 2.11 -5.62 -5.66
N PRO A 395 1.44 -5.88 -6.80
CA PRO A 395 1.44 -5.06 -8.02
C PRO A 395 0.83 -3.67 -7.76
N PRO A 396 1.16 -2.65 -8.58
CA PRO A 396 0.66 -1.28 -8.40
C PRO A 396 -0.78 -1.15 -8.92
N ALA A 397 -1.67 -1.99 -8.42
CA ALA A 397 -3.08 -1.99 -8.77
C ALA A 397 -3.93 -2.57 -7.64
N LEU A 398 -5.18 -2.10 -7.56
CA LEU A 398 -6.18 -2.54 -6.60
C LEU A 398 -7.43 -3.02 -7.33
N LYS A 399 -8.17 -3.92 -6.68
CA LYS A 399 -9.51 -4.29 -7.09
C LYS A 399 -10.54 -3.46 -6.33
N LEU A 400 -11.35 -2.69 -7.06
CA LEU A 400 -12.43 -1.89 -6.46
C LEU A 400 -13.66 -2.75 -6.21
N ALA A 401 -14.30 -2.56 -5.05
CA ALA A 401 -15.53 -3.28 -4.71
C ALA A 401 -16.74 -2.84 -5.55
N LYS A 402 -16.71 -1.60 -6.07
CA LYS A 402 -17.75 -1.04 -6.93
C LYS A 402 -17.13 -0.06 -7.91
N PHE A 403 -17.63 -0.08 -9.15
CA PHE A 403 -17.26 0.91 -10.16
C PHE A 403 -17.79 2.29 -9.77
N LEU A 404 -16.95 3.31 -9.94
CA LEU A 404 -17.35 4.71 -9.84
C LEU A 404 -16.83 5.47 -11.06
N GLU A 405 -17.67 6.35 -11.59
CA GLU A 405 -17.22 7.42 -12.46
C GLU A 405 -16.33 8.38 -11.66
N LEU A 406 -15.03 8.30 -11.90
CA LEU A 406 -14.08 9.26 -11.36
C LEU A 406 -14.45 10.68 -11.84
N PRO A 407 -14.11 11.74 -11.09
CA PRO A 407 -14.41 13.10 -11.50
C PRO A 407 -13.87 13.37 -12.90
N ALA A 408 -14.66 14.01 -13.76
CA ALA A 408 -14.23 14.37 -15.11
C ALA A 408 -12.93 15.20 -15.05
N GLY A 409 -11.85 14.67 -15.62
CA GLY A 409 -10.53 15.30 -15.53
C GLY A 409 -9.39 14.41 -16.05
N ASN A 410 -8.18 14.95 -16.08
CA ASN A 410 -6.98 14.25 -16.56
C ASN A 410 -6.73 12.98 -15.73
N SER A 411 -6.80 11.82 -16.38
CA SER A 411 -6.32 10.55 -15.84
C SER A 411 -4.79 10.49 -16.01
N PRO A 412 -4.01 10.10 -14.98
CA PRO A 412 -4.44 9.60 -13.68
C PRO A 412 -4.76 10.71 -12.65
N ILE A 413 -5.78 10.47 -11.82
CA ILE A 413 -6.24 11.41 -10.78
C ILE A 413 -5.46 11.24 -9.47
N PRO A 414 -5.24 12.31 -8.68
CA PRO A 414 -4.65 12.19 -7.35
C PRO A 414 -5.63 11.52 -6.38
N LEU A 415 -5.11 10.69 -5.48
CA LEU A 415 -5.90 9.99 -4.47
C LEU A 415 -5.09 9.69 -3.21
N LEU A 416 -5.80 9.41 -2.12
CA LEU A 416 -5.27 8.87 -0.87
C LEU A 416 -5.84 7.46 -0.69
N ILE A 417 -4.98 6.52 -0.31
CA ILE A 417 -5.38 5.15 0.04
C ILE A 417 -5.15 5.04 1.54
N GLU A 418 -6.18 4.70 2.31
CA GLU A 418 -6.08 4.51 3.75
C GLU A 418 -6.47 3.09 4.16
N ASP A 419 -5.84 2.59 5.21
CA ASP A 419 -6.23 1.36 5.89
C ASP A 419 -7.15 1.64 7.09
N THR A 420 -7.71 0.56 7.65
CA THR A 420 -8.58 0.61 8.85
C THR A 420 -7.87 1.12 10.12
N LYS A 421 -6.54 1.25 10.12
CA LYS A 421 -5.75 1.78 11.22
C LYS A 421 -5.34 3.24 10.99
N SER A 422 -5.97 3.91 10.03
CA SER A 422 -5.69 5.31 9.65
C SER A 422 -4.24 5.53 9.19
N GLN A 423 -3.57 4.48 8.70
CA GLN A 423 -2.36 4.64 7.89
C GLN A 423 -2.78 4.89 6.46
N GLY A 424 -2.15 5.85 5.79
CA GLY A 424 -2.48 6.15 4.41
C GLY A 424 -1.29 6.54 3.57
N VAL A 425 -1.43 6.33 2.26
CA VAL A 425 -0.44 6.71 1.25
C VAL A 425 -1.09 7.54 0.15
N SER A 426 -0.35 8.51 -0.37
CA SER A 426 -0.76 9.24 -1.57
C SER A 426 -0.37 8.46 -2.81
N ALA A 427 -1.23 8.45 -3.81
CA ALA A 427 -0.93 7.90 -5.12
C ALA A 427 -1.69 8.67 -6.21
N LYS A 428 -1.51 8.23 -7.46
CA LYS A 428 -2.37 8.60 -8.58
C LYS A 428 -3.00 7.36 -9.18
N GLY A 429 -4.28 7.41 -9.50
CA GLY A 429 -5.05 6.27 -9.98
C GLY A 429 -5.68 6.48 -11.34
N ALA A 430 -5.81 5.40 -12.11
CA ALA A 430 -6.53 5.35 -13.37
C ALA A 430 -7.32 4.03 -13.46
N LEU A 431 -8.47 4.07 -14.13
CA LEU A 431 -9.22 2.84 -14.43
C LEU A 431 -8.38 1.91 -15.32
N GLY A 432 -8.44 0.61 -15.02
CA GLY A 432 -7.79 -0.44 -15.79
C GLY A 432 -8.59 -0.87 -17.03
N THR A 433 -8.20 -2.00 -17.60
CA THR A 433 -8.88 -2.62 -18.76
C THR A 433 -10.25 -3.20 -18.40
N THR A 434 -10.43 -3.61 -17.15
CA THR A 434 -11.72 -4.03 -16.58
C THR A 434 -12.24 -2.96 -15.61
N SER A 435 -13.55 -2.91 -15.44
CA SER A 435 -14.22 -1.90 -14.60
C SER A 435 -13.92 -2.02 -13.10
N ASP A 436 -13.39 -3.16 -12.64
CA ASP A 436 -13.03 -3.42 -11.25
C ASP A 436 -11.53 -3.26 -10.98
N LEU A 437 -10.69 -3.13 -12.01
CA LEU A 437 -9.25 -2.96 -11.87
C LEU A 437 -8.89 -1.47 -11.83
N PHE A 438 -8.05 -1.10 -10.87
CA PHE A 438 -7.62 0.27 -10.67
C PHE A 438 -6.11 0.36 -10.57
N ASN A 439 -5.48 0.94 -11.60
CA ASN A 439 -4.03 1.04 -11.73
C ASN A 439 -3.50 2.24 -10.95
N LEU A 440 -2.43 2.03 -10.20
CA LEU A 440 -1.80 3.02 -9.34
C LEU A 440 -0.44 3.44 -9.88
N SER A 441 -0.08 4.69 -9.62
CA SER A 441 1.19 5.32 -9.97
C SER A 441 1.56 6.35 -8.90
N ALA A 442 2.79 6.86 -8.94
CA ALA A 442 3.29 7.85 -7.97
C ALA A 442 3.12 7.41 -6.49
N LEU A 443 3.23 6.10 -6.23
CA LEU A 443 3.26 5.54 -4.88
C LEU A 443 4.57 5.96 -4.17
N PRO A 444 4.55 6.10 -2.83
CA PRO A 444 5.75 6.42 -2.08
C PRO A 444 6.80 5.31 -2.20
N PRO A 445 8.10 5.64 -2.08
CA PRO A 445 9.15 4.63 -2.07
C PRO A 445 9.01 3.70 -0.86
N SER A 446 9.30 2.41 -1.07
CA SER A 446 9.28 1.35 -0.04
C SER A 446 10.26 1.66 1.11
N PRO A 447 9.96 1.30 2.38
CA PRO A 447 8.85 0.43 2.81
C PRO A 447 7.61 1.17 3.30
N PHE A 448 6.44 0.78 2.78
CA PHE A 448 5.14 1.01 3.39
C PHE A 448 4.31 -0.27 3.31
N SER A 449 3.35 -0.43 4.21
CA SER A 449 2.42 -1.57 4.19
C SER A 449 1.09 -1.15 4.78
N LEU A 450 0.03 -1.28 3.98
CA LEU A 450 -1.35 -0.97 4.38
C LEU A 450 -2.11 -2.26 4.63
N ASN A 451 -2.94 -2.30 5.67
CA ASN A 451 -3.77 -3.47 5.96
C ASN A 451 -5.09 -3.40 5.18
N SER A 452 -5.44 -4.45 4.45
CA SER A 452 -6.78 -4.60 3.89
C SER A 452 -7.81 -4.65 5.05
N PRO A 453 -9.06 -4.18 4.87
CA PRO A 453 -9.63 -3.53 3.68
C PRO A 453 -9.12 -2.09 3.53
N LEU A 454 -8.98 -1.66 2.28
CA LEU A 454 -8.49 -0.32 1.93
C LEU A 454 -9.65 0.58 1.52
N SER A 455 -9.51 1.87 1.80
CA SER A 455 -10.42 2.91 1.31
C SER A 455 -9.67 3.86 0.38
N VAL A 456 -10.17 4.02 -0.84
CA VAL A 456 -9.63 4.96 -1.83
C VAL A 456 -10.43 6.25 -1.75
N LEU A 457 -9.76 7.33 -1.36
CA LEU A 457 -10.29 8.68 -1.23
C LEU A 457 -9.80 9.55 -2.39
N PHE A 458 -10.72 10.14 -3.14
CA PHE A 458 -10.39 10.96 -4.33
C PHE A 458 -11.00 12.36 -4.30
N ASN A 459 -11.92 12.65 -3.36
CA ASN A 459 -12.42 14.01 -3.10
C ASN A 459 -11.36 14.82 -2.35
N LEU A 460 -10.25 15.14 -3.01
CA LEU A 460 -9.09 15.79 -2.41
C LEU A 460 -9.20 17.32 -2.50
N LEU A 461 -9.13 17.97 -1.35
CA LEU A 461 -9.17 19.42 -1.19
C LEU A 461 -7.76 19.94 -0.92
N SER A 462 -7.22 20.76 -1.82
CA SER A 462 -5.96 21.48 -1.60
C SER A 462 -6.21 22.73 -0.77
N VAL A 463 -5.56 22.80 0.40
CA VAL A 463 -5.80 23.87 1.37
C VAL A 463 -4.51 24.60 1.74
N SER A 464 -4.62 25.91 1.96
CA SER A 464 -3.54 26.75 2.44
C SER A 464 -3.92 27.47 3.74
N ARG A 465 -2.96 27.59 4.67
CA ARG A 465 -3.16 28.25 5.96
C ARG A 465 -3.25 29.75 5.73
N GLY A 466 -4.34 30.33 6.22
CA GLY A 466 -4.62 31.74 6.10
C GLY A 466 -6.12 31.98 6.13
N GLN A 467 -6.47 33.24 6.34
CA GLN A 467 -7.81 33.74 6.10
C GLN A 467 -7.69 34.87 5.09
N THR A 468 -8.42 34.78 3.99
CA THR A 468 -8.55 35.88 3.06
C THR A 468 -9.39 36.95 3.73
N VAL A 469 -8.78 38.09 4.06
CA VAL A 469 -9.49 39.26 4.58
C VAL A 469 -9.85 40.16 3.39
N PRO A 470 -11.14 40.29 3.04
CA PRO A 470 -11.55 41.18 1.95
C PRO A 470 -11.11 42.61 2.25
N SER A 471 -10.38 43.25 1.33
CA SER A 471 -9.87 44.64 1.40
C SER A 471 -8.51 44.85 2.09
N GLU A 472 -7.77 43.80 2.44
CA GLU A 472 -6.39 43.96 2.90
C GLU A 472 -5.42 43.99 1.70
N ILE A 473 -4.88 45.17 1.39
CA ILE A 473 -3.80 45.32 0.41
C ILE A 473 -2.48 45.14 1.16
N PHE A 474 -1.80 44.01 0.96
CA PHE A 474 -0.40 43.87 1.38
C PHE A 474 0.44 44.84 0.54
N GLY A 475 0.97 45.88 1.20
CA GLY A 475 1.77 46.95 0.61
C GLY A 475 3.12 46.52 0.04
#